data_AF-A0A915E3W1-F1
#
_entry.id   AF-A0A915E3W1-F1
#
_cell.length_a   1.000
_cell.length_b   1.000
_cell.length_c   1.000
_cell.angle_alpha   90.00
_cell.angle_beta   90.00
_cell.angle_gamma   90.00
#
_symmetry.space_group_name_H-M   'P 1'
#
loop_
_entity.id
_entity.type
_entity.pdbx_description
1 polymer ?
#
loop_
_entity_poly.entity_id
_entity_poly.type
_entity_poly.pdbx_seq_one_letter_code
_entity_poly.pdbx_strand_id
1 'polypeptide(L)'
;MVKLAFYRGIIDKLDMDFYQRQCCHSQENCDFSQYVSFDVSNFTYSPIFNEDSSHDVCSKQTSELIQLISAGIPRYNYESPHQDCYTNNYDFTPTQQFLQTISFRRALDNAKAKSALITDGQSRFVDQGSLINARSTDQFGGYRCLQNLADIYFNSQAVRKSLKIPDMFNNKEISLCKDSASVNYVLRYDEMGVVFQQLVETNYSLKVLLFNGDTDERNSFLAASDFVRSLNLQQPISNERPVWKFRKDDFLAMTAGFYETFQNNSFQLDLLTIAGGDHDAYSAPTSVFFTHFFGPKTKVFLPLATSLTRKEADRINSNYLHYWLVESQGKPETDPLILWFGGGPGCSSLGGLLTENGPFHPNSDGKTLFENNFSWNKIANVLYLESPRGAGFSYQDLKINADTGYSDNKTLTDNYLALTDFFSAYPEYQNRPFYVASESYGGIYVLA
;
A
#
# COMPACT_ATOMS: atom_id res chain seq x y z
N MET A 1 -14.64 -4.48 -7.24
CA MET A 1 -15.38 -4.29 -5.97
C MET A 1 -16.59 -5.23 -5.83
N VAL A 2 -17.59 -5.21 -6.71
CA VAL A 2 -18.81 -6.07 -6.59
C VAL A 2 -18.49 -7.57 -6.38
N LYS A 3 -17.65 -8.16 -7.23
CA LYS A 3 -17.23 -9.57 -7.09
C LYS A 3 -16.52 -9.84 -5.75
N LEU A 4 -15.69 -8.90 -5.28
CA LEU A 4 -14.95 -9.02 -4.03
C LEU A 4 -15.90 -8.99 -2.82
N ALA A 5 -16.92 -8.12 -2.86
CA ALA A 5 -17.95 -8.03 -1.84
C ALA A 5 -18.68 -9.38 -1.63
N PHE A 6 -18.92 -10.13 -2.71
CA PHE A 6 -19.48 -11.47 -2.61
C PHE A 6 -18.51 -12.48 -2.00
N TYR A 7 -17.27 -12.54 -2.49
CA TYR A 7 -16.26 -13.47 -1.95
C TYR A 7 -16.00 -13.26 -0.46
N ARG A 8 -16.20 -12.03 0.03
CA ARG A 8 -16.06 -11.64 1.44
C ARG A 8 -17.37 -11.73 2.25
N GLY A 9 -18.50 -12.08 1.60
CA GLY A 9 -19.81 -12.23 2.25
C GLY A 9 -20.45 -10.92 2.70
N ILE A 10 -20.04 -9.78 2.13
CA ILE A 10 -20.68 -8.47 2.30
C ILE A 10 -22.06 -8.48 1.64
N ILE A 11 -22.15 -9.07 0.44
CA ILE A 11 -23.39 -9.38 -0.25
C ILE A 11 -23.54 -10.90 -0.36
N ASP A 12 -24.78 -11.38 -0.31
CA ASP A 12 -25.03 -12.82 -0.32
C ASP A 12 -25.15 -13.39 -1.74
N LYS A 13 -25.33 -14.71 -1.82
CA LYS A 13 -25.48 -15.41 -3.10
C LYS A 13 -26.72 -14.98 -3.87
N LEU A 14 -27.83 -14.65 -3.19
CA LEU A 14 -29.06 -14.24 -3.87
C LEU A 14 -28.88 -12.87 -4.53
N ASP A 15 -28.21 -11.95 -3.85
CA ASP A 15 -27.85 -10.64 -4.39
C ASP A 15 -26.92 -10.79 -5.61
N MET A 16 -25.91 -11.66 -5.53
CA MET A 16 -25.05 -11.93 -6.68
C MET A 16 -25.74 -12.63 -7.83
N ASP A 17 -26.59 -13.62 -7.56
CA ASP A 17 -27.39 -14.30 -8.58
C ASP A 17 -28.36 -13.29 -9.25
N PHE A 18 -28.80 -12.26 -8.51
CA PHE A 18 -29.57 -11.14 -9.08
C PHE A 18 -28.70 -10.30 -10.01
N TYR A 19 -27.55 -9.79 -9.56
CA TYR A 19 -26.60 -9.03 -10.39
C TYR A 19 -26.21 -9.81 -11.66
N GLN A 20 -25.93 -11.10 -11.50
CA GLN A 20 -25.46 -11.95 -12.58
C GLN A 20 -26.56 -12.18 -13.64
N ARG A 21 -27.83 -12.24 -13.23
CA ARG A 21 -28.96 -12.39 -14.16
C ARG A 21 -29.40 -11.08 -14.81
N GLN A 22 -29.54 -10.03 -14.01
CA GLN A 22 -30.12 -8.75 -14.45
C GLN A 22 -29.09 -7.86 -15.13
N CYS A 23 -27.89 -7.73 -14.55
CA CYS A 23 -26.86 -6.82 -15.03
C CYS A 23 -25.85 -7.52 -15.95
N CYS A 24 -25.61 -8.82 -15.74
CA CYS A 24 -24.55 -9.52 -16.46
C CYS A 24 -25.05 -10.51 -17.52
N HIS A 25 -26.36 -10.64 -17.71
CA HIS A 25 -26.97 -11.60 -18.63
C HIS A 25 -26.37 -13.03 -18.53
N SER A 26 -26.05 -13.47 -17.32
CA SER A 26 -25.42 -14.76 -16.98
C SER A 26 -23.98 -14.95 -17.49
N GLN A 27 -23.27 -13.88 -17.85
CA GLN A 27 -21.83 -13.94 -18.15
C GLN A 27 -21.01 -14.03 -16.84
N GLU A 28 -19.99 -14.89 -16.81
CA GLU A 28 -19.06 -14.99 -15.68
C GLU A 28 -18.15 -13.76 -15.56
N ASN A 29 -17.74 -13.18 -16.70
CA ASN A 29 -16.91 -11.98 -16.76
C ASN A 29 -17.74 -10.73 -17.02
N CYS A 30 -18.62 -10.44 -16.06
CA CYS A 30 -19.37 -9.19 -16.04
C CYS A 30 -18.45 -8.00 -15.75
N ASP A 31 -18.49 -7.00 -16.61
CA ASP A 31 -17.87 -5.70 -16.40
C ASP A 31 -18.86 -4.75 -15.72
N PHE A 32 -18.64 -4.48 -14.44
CA PHE A 32 -19.48 -3.56 -13.68
C PHE A 32 -19.06 -2.08 -13.83
N SER A 33 -17.93 -1.80 -14.50
CA SER A 33 -17.43 -0.42 -14.67
C SER A 33 -18.37 0.42 -15.55
N GLN A 34 -19.11 -0.21 -16.47
CA GLN A 34 -20.08 0.47 -17.33
C GLN A 34 -21.24 1.14 -16.55
N TYR A 35 -21.47 0.73 -15.31
CA TYR A 35 -22.59 1.19 -14.47
C TYR A 35 -22.27 2.39 -13.61
N VAL A 36 -20.98 2.71 -13.44
CA VAL A 36 -20.51 3.72 -12.49
C VAL A 36 -19.41 4.58 -13.09
N SER A 37 -19.48 5.89 -12.85
CA SER A 37 -18.36 6.79 -13.05
C SER A 37 -17.66 7.04 -11.72
N PHE A 38 -16.35 7.21 -11.77
CA PHE A 38 -15.56 7.60 -10.60
C PHE A 38 -15.10 9.03 -10.77
N ASP A 39 -15.46 9.88 -9.81
CA ASP A 39 -14.94 11.23 -9.70
C ASP A 39 -13.73 11.20 -8.76
N VAL A 40 -12.56 11.26 -9.39
CA VAL A 40 -11.25 11.25 -8.73
C VAL A 40 -11.03 12.46 -7.80
N SER A 41 -11.76 13.57 -7.99
CA SER A 41 -11.54 14.80 -7.24
C SER A 41 -12.15 14.77 -5.84
N ASN A 42 -13.22 13.99 -5.67
CA ASN A 42 -13.94 13.83 -4.40
C ASN A 42 -14.00 12.37 -3.95
N PHE A 43 -13.35 11.45 -4.68
CA PHE A 43 -13.38 10.01 -4.46
C PHE A 43 -14.81 9.45 -4.41
N THR A 44 -15.72 9.97 -5.25
CA THR A 44 -17.13 9.53 -5.29
C THR A 44 -17.43 8.68 -6.51
N TYR A 45 -18.29 7.68 -6.31
CA TYR A 45 -18.82 6.85 -7.38
C TYR A 45 -20.24 7.31 -7.69
N SER A 46 -20.52 7.62 -8.96
CA SER A 46 -21.84 8.07 -9.41
C SER A 46 -22.43 7.08 -10.41
N PRO A 47 -23.76 6.85 -10.40
CA PRO A 47 -24.39 5.95 -11.37
C PRO A 47 -24.38 6.56 -12.78
N ILE A 48 -24.14 5.72 -13.79
CA ILE A 48 -24.27 6.09 -15.20
C ILE A 48 -25.66 5.67 -15.68
N PHE A 49 -26.55 6.64 -15.95
CA PHE A 49 -27.89 6.36 -16.46
C PHE A 49 -27.96 6.37 -17.98
N ASN A 50 -28.88 5.61 -18.56
CA ASN A 50 -29.20 5.65 -19.98
C ASN A 50 -30.72 5.45 -20.21
N GLU A 51 -31.15 5.23 -21.45
CA GLU A 51 -32.59 5.06 -21.76
C GLU A 51 -33.14 3.66 -21.41
N ASP A 52 -32.29 2.72 -21.00
CA ASP A 52 -32.66 1.36 -20.61
C ASP A 52 -32.89 1.27 -19.09
N SER A 53 -34.16 1.09 -18.70
CA SER A 53 -34.57 0.90 -17.30
C SER A 53 -33.82 -0.22 -16.55
N SER A 54 -33.37 -1.27 -17.24
CA SER A 54 -32.62 -2.36 -16.61
C SER A 54 -31.19 -1.93 -16.28
N HIS A 55 -30.58 -1.14 -17.17
CA HIS A 55 -29.27 -0.54 -16.96
C HIS A 55 -29.31 0.45 -15.79
N ASP A 56 -30.32 1.31 -15.73
CA ASP A 56 -30.46 2.29 -14.63
C ASP A 56 -30.58 1.65 -13.25
N VAL A 57 -31.27 0.51 -13.15
CA VAL A 57 -31.35 -0.28 -11.92
C VAL A 57 -29.97 -0.80 -11.52
N CYS A 58 -29.22 -1.36 -12.48
CA CYS A 58 -27.87 -1.85 -12.27
C CYS A 58 -26.88 -0.74 -11.88
N SER A 59 -27.00 0.44 -12.51
CA SER A 59 -26.21 1.63 -12.20
C SER A 59 -26.43 2.11 -10.77
N LYS A 60 -27.69 2.23 -10.36
CA LYS A 60 -28.02 2.64 -9.01
C LYS A 60 -27.49 1.67 -7.96
N GLN A 61 -27.75 0.38 -8.12
CA GLN A 61 -27.33 -0.64 -7.15
C GLN A 61 -25.79 -0.79 -7.09
N THR A 62 -25.13 -0.77 -8.23
CA THR A 62 -23.66 -0.83 -8.30
C THR A 62 -23.03 0.38 -7.61
N SER A 63 -23.56 1.59 -7.88
CA SER A 63 -23.09 2.82 -7.24
C SER A 63 -23.30 2.81 -5.73
N GLU A 64 -24.47 2.35 -5.25
CA GLU A 64 -24.78 2.28 -3.81
C GLU A 64 -23.89 1.26 -3.10
N LEU A 65 -23.68 0.07 -3.68
CA LEU A 65 -22.80 -0.95 -3.11
C LEU A 65 -21.35 -0.46 -3.05
N ILE A 66 -20.85 0.15 -4.12
CA ILE A 66 -19.49 0.68 -4.14
C ILE A 66 -19.34 1.84 -3.15
N GLN A 67 -20.30 2.76 -3.07
CA GLN A 67 -20.28 3.82 -2.04
C GLN A 67 -20.29 3.23 -0.63
N LEU A 68 -21.07 2.18 -0.36
CA LEU A 68 -21.09 1.50 0.94
C LEU A 68 -19.73 0.89 1.30
N ILE A 69 -19.02 0.32 0.33
CA ILE A 69 -17.68 -0.24 0.52
C ILE A 69 -16.67 0.90 0.73
N SER A 70 -16.67 1.90 -0.17
CA SER A 70 -15.70 3.01 -0.20
C SER A 70 -15.88 4.03 0.93
N ALA A 71 -17.09 4.22 1.45
CA ALA A 71 -17.34 5.11 2.58
C ALA A 71 -16.94 4.48 3.93
N GLY A 72 -16.49 3.23 3.92
CA GLY A 72 -16.31 2.42 5.12
C GLY A 72 -17.65 2.06 5.73
N ILE A 73 -17.96 0.77 5.80
CA ILE A 73 -19.00 0.33 6.75
C ILE A 73 -18.47 0.71 8.14
N PRO A 74 -19.25 1.30 9.06
CA PRO A 74 -18.76 1.76 10.38
C PRO A 74 -18.12 0.70 11.30
N ARG A 75 -17.86 -0.52 10.79
CA ARG A 75 -17.17 -1.64 11.44
C ARG A 75 -16.14 -2.32 10.53
N TYR A 76 -15.79 -1.73 9.38
CA TYR A 76 -14.93 -2.34 8.37
C TYR A 76 -14.06 -1.28 7.73
N ASN A 77 -12.79 -1.22 8.15
CA ASN A 77 -11.76 -0.51 7.39
C ASN A 77 -11.45 -1.33 6.12
N TYR A 78 -11.87 -0.85 4.95
CA TYR A 78 -11.75 -1.60 3.69
C TYR A 78 -10.32 -1.57 3.10
N GLU A 79 -9.48 -0.64 3.55
CA GLU A 79 -8.07 -0.54 3.16
C GLU A 79 -7.24 -1.51 4.00
N SER A 80 -7.47 -1.48 5.32
CA SER A 80 -6.77 -2.30 6.28
C SER A 80 -7.76 -2.97 7.24
N PRO A 81 -8.49 -4.03 6.80
CA PRO A 81 -9.52 -4.70 7.61
C PRO A 81 -8.96 -5.36 8.87
N HIS A 82 -7.63 -5.46 8.93
CA HIS A 82 -6.85 -5.97 10.04
C HIS A 82 -6.48 -4.90 11.08
N GLN A 83 -6.57 -3.62 10.72
CA GLN A 83 -6.42 -2.48 11.63
C GLN A 83 -7.71 -2.11 12.38
N ASP A 84 -8.82 -2.85 12.19
CA ASP A 84 -10.02 -2.74 13.03
C ASP A 84 -9.73 -3.29 14.43
N CYS A 85 -9.05 -2.47 15.22
CA CYS A 85 -8.62 -2.73 16.57
C CYS A 85 -9.82 -2.91 17.51
N TYR A 86 -10.47 -4.08 17.52
CA TYR A 86 -11.59 -4.45 18.40
C TYR A 86 -12.15 -3.27 19.22
N THR A 87 -12.84 -2.34 18.56
CA THR A 87 -13.19 -1.06 19.16
C THR A 87 -14.26 -1.28 20.21
N ASN A 88 -13.85 -1.44 21.46
CA ASN A 88 -14.69 -1.09 22.59
C ASN A 88 -14.54 0.42 22.79
N ASN A 89 -15.66 1.13 22.70
CA ASN A 89 -15.85 2.57 23.00
C ASN A 89 -15.79 3.54 21.81
N TYR A 90 -16.64 3.32 20.80
CA TYR A 90 -17.34 4.45 20.20
C TYR A 90 -18.74 4.52 20.83
N ASP A 91 -18.93 5.46 21.76
CA ASP A 91 -20.25 5.80 22.30
C ASP A 91 -21.10 6.40 21.18
N PHE A 92 -21.93 5.56 20.55
CA PHE A 92 -22.97 6.01 19.64
C PHE A 92 -24.33 5.85 20.31
N THR A 93 -25.05 6.96 20.47
CA THR A 93 -26.48 6.97 20.79
C THR A 93 -27.27 6.35 19.62
N PRO A 94 -27.93 5.20 19.82
CA PRO A 94 -28.53 4.45 18.72
C PRO A 94 -29.90 5.01 18.38
N THR A 95 -30.03 5.73 17.28
CA THR A 95 -31.34 5.94 16.63
C THR A 95 -31.77 4.67 15.89
N GLN A 96 -32.38 3.76 16.66
CA GLN A 96 -33.58 2.96 16.37
C GLN A 96 -33.78 2.20 15.03
N GLN A 97 -32.79 2.05 14.14
CA GLN A 97 -32.96 1.18 12.94
C GLN A 97 -31.96 0.02 12.82
N PHE A 98 -30.92 -0.05 13.66
CA PHE A 98 -29.84 -1.04 13.51
C PHE A 98 -29.91 -2.25 14.48
N LEU A 99 -30.88 -2.30 15.40
CA LEU A 99 -30.93 -3.32 16.45
C LEU A 99 -31.64 -4.64 16.07
N GLN A 100 -32.07 -4.81 14.82
CA GLN A 100 -32.74 -6.05 14.40
C GLN A 100 -31.85 -7.07 13.68
N THR A 101 -30.61 -6.73 13.29
CA THR A 101 -29.82 -7.61 12.40
C THR A 101 -28.68 -8.38 13.06
N ILE A 102 -28.35 -8.14 14.34
CA ILE A 102 -27.13 -8.70 14.98
C ILE A 102 -27.42 -9.77 16.06
N SER A 103 -28.67 -9.90 16.53
CA SER A 103 -29.03 -10.89 17.56
C SER A 103 -29.16 -12.34 17.05
N PHE A 104 -28.96 -12.61 15.76
CA PHE A 104 -29.13 -13.96 15.21
C PHE A 104 -27.83 -14.76 15.00
N ARG A 105 -26.64 -14.12 14.95
CA ARG A 105 -25.38 -14.84 14.63
C ARG A 105 -24.59 -15.36 15.83
N ARG A 106 -24.70 -14.73 17.02
CA ARG A 106 -23.98 -15.21 18.23
C ARG A 106 -24.60 -16.44 18.91
N ALA A 107 -25.79 -16.87 18.49
CA ALA A 107 -26.46 -18.05 19.06
C ALA A 107 -26.10 -19.37 18.36
N LEU A 108 -25.42 -19.34 17.20
CA LEU A 108 -25.10 -20.54 16.41
C LEU A 108 -23.65 -21.04 16.57
N ASP A 109 -22.72 -20.20 17.00
CA ASP A 109 -21.30 -20.59 17.17
C ASP A 109 -20.99 -21.36 18.47
N ASN A 110 -21.95 -21.43 19.41
CA ASN A 110 -21.79 -22.18 20.66
C ASN A 110 -22.32 -23.62 20.61
N ALA A 111 -22.70 -24.11 19.42
CA ALA A 111 -23.17 -25.49 19.27
C ALA A 111 -22.45 -26.20 18.12
N LYS A 112 -21.56 -27.12 18.50
CA LYS A 112 -20.95 -28.22 17.72
C LYS A 112 -19.62 -27.92 17.04
N ALA A 113 -18.53 -28.23 17.74
CA ALA A 113 -17.66 -29.38 17.40
C ALA A 113 -16.34 -29.30 18.16
N LYS A 114 -16.14 -30.22 19.11
CA LYS A 114 -14.90 -30.98 19.30
C LYS A 114 -15.08 -31.98 20.44
N SER A 115 -15.67 -33.13 20.08
CA SER A 115 -15.29 -34.39 20.70
C SER A 115 -14.13 -34.98 19.89
N ALA A 116 -13.09 -35.44 20.58
CA ALA A 116 -12.24 -36.57 20.21
C ALA A 116 -11.30 -36.80 21.41
N LEU A 117 -11.40 -37.92 22.11
CA LEU A 117 -10.76 -39.20 21.74
C LEU A 117 -9.25 -39.02 21.54
N ILE A 118 -8.47 -39.38 22.57
CA ILE A 118 -7.33 -40.32 22.55
C ILE A 118 -6.67 -40.28 23.94
N THR A 119 -6.84 -41.38 24.67
CA THR A 119 -6.15 -41.69 25.92
C THR A 119 -5.21 -42.86 25.66
N ASP A 120 -3.95 -42.58 25.36
CA ASP A 120 -2.82 -43.40 25.80
C ASP A 120 -1.56 -42.52 25.72
N GLY A 121 -0.89 -42.33 26.86
CA GLY A 121 0.02 -41.24 27.17
C GLY A 121 1.37 -41.22 26.46
N GLN A 122 1.47 -41.65 25.20
CA GLN A 122 2.66 -41.46 24.36
C GLN A 122 2.29 -41.05 22.93
N SER A 123 2.28 -39.74 22.67
CA SER A 123 2.16 -39.20 21.32
C SER A 123 3.46 -39.39 20.55
N ARG A 124 3.47 -40.32 19.58
CA ARG A 124 4.40 -40.30 18.43
C ARG A 124 3.95 -39.33 17.34
N PHE A 125 2.88 -38.57 17.58
CA PHE A 125 2.39 -37.53 16.70
C PHE A 125 3.27 -36.29 16.90
N VAL A 126 4.05 -35.96 15.88
CA VAL A 126 4.52 -34.58 15.73
C VAL A 126 3.29 -33.77 15.38
N ASP A 127 2.86 -32.89 16.28
CA ASP A 127 1.76 -31.97 16.02
C ASP A 127 2.21 -30.94 14.97
N GLN A 128 2.15 -31.34 13.70
CA GLN A 128 2.43 -30.47 12.57
C GLN A 128 1.47 -29.26 12.56
N GLY A 129 0.28 -29.38 13.17
CA GLY A 129 -0.68 -28.29 13.32
C GLY A 129 -0.19 -27.18 14.25
N SER A 130 0.52 -27.53 15.34
CA SER A 130 1.19 -26.55 16.21
C SER A 130 2.29 -25.75 15.50
N LEU A 131 2.86 -26.32 14.44
CA LEU A 131 3.88 -25.70 13.58
C LEU A 131 3.26 -24.93 12.40
N ILE A 132 1.92 -24.84 12.28
CA ILE A 132 1.26 -24.02 11.27
C ILE A 132 0.64 -22.81 11.97
N ASN A 133 1.04 -21.60 11.58
CA ASN A 133 0.36 -20.39 12.05
C ASN A 133 -0.98 -20.23 11.31
N ALA A 134 -2.02 -20.93 11.77
CA ALA A 134 -3.35 -20.88 11.17
C ALA A 134 -4.05 -19.51 11.33
N ARG A 135 -3.46 -18.57 12.07
CA ARG A 135 -4.09 -17.27 12.39
C ARG A 135 -3.61 -16.13 11.52
N SER A 136 -2.40 -16.18 10.95
CA SER A 136 -1.91 -15.16 10.01
C SER A 136 -0.55 -15.50 9.39
N THR A 137 -0.29 -15.00 8.19
CA THR A 137 1.02 -14.92 7.53
C THR A 137 1.80 -13.64 7.91
N ASP A 138 1.23 -12.79 8.76
CA ASP A 138 1.88 -11.54 9.18
C ASP A 138 3.15 -11.78 10.03
N GLN A 139 4.01 -10.76 10.06
CA GLN A 139 5.31 -10.81 10.71
C GLN A 139 5.25 -10.81 12.25
N PHE A 140 4.14 -10.37 12.85
CA PHE A 140 3.95 -10.22 14.29
C PHE A 140 3.28 -11.43 14.94
N GLY A 141 2.90 -12.45 14.17
CA GLY A 141 2.13 -13.59 14.67
C GLY A 141 0.67 -13.24 14.96
N GLY A 142 0.16 -12.18 14.35
CA GLY A 142 -1.17 -11.61 14.45
C GLY A 142 -1.16 -10.13 14.06
N TYR A 143 -2.22 -9.66 13.39
CA TYR A 143 -2.33 -8.25 12.98
C TYR A 143 -2.26 -7.33 14.19
N ARG A 144 -1.24 -6.45 14.23
CA ARG A 144 -1.15 -5.45 15.30
C ARG A 144 -1.86 -4.18 14.87
N CYS A 145 -2.62 -3.69 15.83
CA CYS A 145 -3.24 -2.39 15.82
C CYS A 145 -2.17 -1.29 16.02
N LEU A 146 -1.76 -0.60 14.95
CA LEU A 146 -0.84 0.53 15.05
C LEU A 146 -1.54 1.90 15.16
N GLN A 147 -2.81 2.02 14.77
CA GLN A 147 -3.61 3.27 14.84
C GLN A 147 -2.80 4.54 14.50
N ASN A 148 -2.96 5.60 15.29
CA ASN A 148 -2.27 6.87 15.19
C ASN A 148 -0.97 6.91 16.03
N LEU A 149 -0.40 5.75 16.39
CA LEU A 149 0.80 5.71 17.24
C LEU A 149 2.00 6.39 16.58
N ALA A 150 2.09 6.32 15.25
CA ALA A 150 3.11 7.02 14.48
C ALA A 150 2.89 8.56 14.54
N ASP A 151 1.64 9.03 14.43
CA ASP A 151 1.32 10.45 14.63
C ASP A 151 1.72 10.91 16.04
N ILE A 152 1.34 10.16 17.07
CA ILE A 152 1.69 10.46 18.47
C ILE A 152 3.21 10.56 18.62
N TYR A 153 3.94 9.60 18.05
CA TYR A 153 5.40 9.57 18.10
C TYR A 153 6.03 10.81 17.45
N PHE A 154 5.62 11.18 16.22
CA PHE A 154 6.17 12.33 15.50
C PHE A 154 5.70 13.69 16.04
N ASN A 155 4.61 13.75 16.80
CA ASN A 155 4.17 14.96 17.49
C ASN A 155 4.91 15.19 18.82
N SER A 156 5.71 14.23 19.30
CA SER A 156 6.56 14.41 20.47
C SER A 156 7.63 15.49 20.23
N GLN A 157 7.71 16.49 21.11
CA GLN A 157 8.74 17.54 21.05
C GLN A 157 10.16 16.96 21.11
N ALA A 158 10.36 15.89 21.89
CA ALA A 158 11.65 15.23 21.99
C ALA A 158 12.06 14.57 20.66
N VAL A 159 11.10 13.95 19.96
CA VAL A 159 11.31 13.35 18.64
C VAL A 159 11.61 14.43 17.61
N ARG A 160 10.77 15.47 17.53
CA ARG A 160 10.97 16.59 16.59
C ARG A 160 12.32 17.29 16.75
N LYS A 161 12.73 17.51 18.00
CA LYS A 161 14.05 18.08 18.31
C LYS A 161 15.19 17.15 17.86
N SER A 162 15.04 15.84 18.04
CA SER A 162 16.05 14.86 17.64
C SER A 162 16.18 14.75 16.13
N LEU A 163 15.06 14.87 15.41
CA LEU A 163 14.99 14.91 13.96
C LEU A 163 15.36 16.29 13.37
N LYS A 164 15.69 17.26 14.22
CA LYS A 164 16.02 18.64 13.81
C LYS A 164 14.91 19.29 12.97
N ILE A 165 13.65 18.98 13.28
CA ILE A 165 12.51 19.60 12.62
C ILE A 165 12.53 21.11 12.93
N PRO A 166 12.35 22.00 11.92
CA PRO A 166 12.39 23.44 12.13
C PRO A 166 11.35 23.93 13.15
N ASP A 167 11.71 24.96 13.93
CA ASP A 167 10.87 25.48 15.02
C ASP A 167 9.49 25.98 14.57
N MET A 168 9.31 26.29 13.29
CA MET A 168 8.00 26.63 12.71
C MET A 168 6.97 25.50 12.87
N PHE A 169 7.39 24.27 13.11
CA PHE A 169 6.52 23.13 13.39
C PHE A 169 6.18 22.98 14.88
N ASN A 170 6.85 23.65 15.82
CA ASN A 170 6.68 23.40 17.26
C ASN A 170 5.24 23.54 17.77
N ASN A 171 4.45 24.44 17.15
CA ASN A 171 3.04 24.67 17.49
C ASN A 171 2.06 24.08 16.46
N LYS A 172 2.56 23.26 15.52
CA LYS A 172 1.76 22.62 14.47
C LYS A 172 1.66 21.13 14.75
N GLU A 173 0.46 20.65 15.01
CA GLU A 173 0.19 19.21 15.01
C GLU A 173 0.25 18.69 13.57
N ILE A 174 1.02 17.62 13.38
CA ILE A 174 1.16 16.95 12.09
C ILE A 174 0.35 15.67 12.14
N SER A 175 -0.45 15.46 11.11
CA SER A 175 -1.05 14.17 10.82
C SER A 175 -0.30 13.60 9.62
N LEU A 176 0.17 12.37 9.74
CA LEU A 176 0.93 11.66 8.72
C LEU A 176 0.08 11.42 7.48
N CYS A 177 -1.21 11.20 7.64
CA CYS A 177 -2.14 11.13 6.52
C CYS A 177 -3.37 11.94 6.89
N LYS A 178 -3.46 13.15 6.34
CA LYS A 178 -4.71 13.91 6.42
C LYS A 178 -5.63 13.35 5.37
N ASP A 179 -6.79 12.85 5.78
CA ASP A 179 -7.93 12.70 4.87
C ASP A 179 -8.00 13.99 4.06
N SER A 180 -7.95 13.85 2.75
CA SER A 180 -7.69 14.87 1.75
C SER A 180 -8.80 15.93 1.62
N ALA A 181 -9.37 16.38 2.73
CA ALA A 181 -10.15 17.61 2.82
C ALA A 181 -9.22 18.84 2.84
N SER A 182 -8.46 19.08 1.75
CA SER A 182 -7.97 20.42 1.36
C SER A 182 -7.69 20.54 -0.15
N VAL A 183 -8.64 20.06 -0.96
CA VAL A 183 -9.14 20.67 -2.22
C VAL A 183 -8.15 21.58 -2.96
N ASN A 184 -7.49 21.03 -4.00
CA ASN A 184 -6.88 21.66 -5.19
C ASN A 184 -5.65 20.87 -5.70
N TYR A 185 -5.57 19.57 -5.41
CA TYR A 185 -4.62 18.70 -6.09
C TYR A 185 -5.15 18.35 -7.48
N VAL A 186 -4.46 18.82 -8.52
CA VAL A 186 -4.83 18.56 -9.92
C VAL A 186 -4.16 17.27 -10.38
N LEU A 187 -4.98 16.23 -10.48
CA LEU A 187 -4.59 14.92 -11.00
C LEU A 187 -4.37 15.04 -12.52
N ARG A 188 -3.29 14.44 -13.01
CA ARG A 188 -2.94 14.40 -14.44
C ARG A 188 -3.33 13.07 -15.07
N TYR A 189 -3.27 12.00 -14.29
CA TYR A 189 -3.48 10.64 -14.76
C TYR A 189 -4.68 10.03 -14.04
N ASP A 190 -5.74 9.76 -14.80
CA ASP A 190 -6.88 8.99 -14.31
C ASP A 190 -6.58 7.48 -14.37
N GLU A 191 -5.70 7.07 -15.28
CA GLU A 191 -5.17 5.71 -15.43
C GLU A 191 -3.68 5.73 -15.83
N MET A 192 -2.93 4.72 -15.38
CA MET A 192 -1.50 4.61 -15.68
C MET A 192 -1.18 3.70 -16.88
N GLY A 193 -2.19 3.18 -17.56
CA GLY A 193 -2.00 2.26 -18.70
C GLY A 193 -1.14 2.87 -19.80
N VAL A 194 -1.41 4.13 -20.15
CA VAL A 194 -0.63 4.88 -21.17
C VAL A 194 0.81 5.08 -20.72
N VAL A 195 1.06 5.39 -19.44
CA VAL A 195 2.41 5.57 -18.91
C VAL A 195 3.19 4.25 -18.95
N PHE A 196 2.57 3.14 -18.56
CA PHE A 196 3.18 1.81 -18.69
C PHE A 196 3.49 1.45 -20.14
N GLN A 197 2.60 1.73 -21.08
CA GLN A 197 2.85 1.51 -22.50
C GLN A 197 4.07 2.32 -22.98
N GLN A 198 4.19 3.58 -22.57
CA GLN A 198 5.37 4.40 -22.86
C GLN A 198 6.64 3.80 -22.26
N LEU A 199 6.60 3.33 -21.01
CA LEU A 199 7.73 2.66 -20.35
C LEU A 199 8.19 1.43 -21.13
N VAL A 200 7.23 0.63 -21.59
CA VAL A 200 7.47 -0.56 -22.42
C VAL A 200 8.16 -0.21 -23.74
N GLU A 201 7.86 0.95 -24.32
CA GLU A 201 8.43 1.44 -25.59
C GLU A 201 9.80 2.12 -25.43
N THR A 202 10.20 2.52 -24.22
CA THR A 202 11.44 3.30 -23.99
C THR A 202 12.75 2.53 -24.21
N ASN A 203 12.69 1.21 -24.46
CA ASN A 203 13.84 0.28 -24.55
C ASN A 203 14.77 0.27 -23.31
N TYR A 204 14.43 0.95 -22.22
CA TYR A 204 15.15 0.81 -20.97
C TYR A 204 14.96 -0.61 -20.42
N SER A 205 16.03 -1.20 -19.89
CA SER A 205 15.98 -2.49 -19.20
C SER A 205 15.32 -2.32 -17.82
N LEU A 206 13.99 -2.25 -17.79
CA LEU A 206 13.22 -2.00 -16.58
C LEU A 206 12.63 -3.29 -16.01
N LYS A 207 12.70 -3.41 -14.69
CA LYS A 207 12.04 -4.45 -13.92
C LYS A 207 11.04 -3.78 -12.97
N VAL A 208 9.77 -4.12 -13.10
CA VAL A 208 8.67 -3.57 -12.31
C VAL A 208 8.07 -4.68 -11.45
N LEU A 209 7.80 -4.37 -10.19
CA LEU A 209 7.03 -5.22 -9.29
C LEU A 209 5.74 -4.49 -8.92
N LEU A 210 4.60 -5.07 -9.28
CA LEU A 210 3.29 -4.65 -8.80
C LEU A 210 2.83 -5.70 -7.79
N PHE A 211 2.48 -5.30 -6.58
CA PHE A 211 1.99 -6.23 -5.57
C PHE A 211 0.74 -5.70 -4.86
N ASN A 212 -0.15 -6.61 -4.51
CA ASN A 212 -1.39 -6.30 -3.79
C ASN A 212 -1.63 -7.31 -2.68
N GLY A 213 -2.12 -6.81 -1.55
CA GLY A 213 -2.74 -7.64 -0.54
C GLY A 213 -4.01 -8.32 -1.07
N ASP A 214 -4.26 -9.58 -0.72
CA ASP A 214 -5.51 -10.25 -1.10
C ASP A 214 -6.72 -9.78 -0.27
N THR A 215 -6.49 -9.04 0.82
CA THR A 215 -7.51 -8.40 1.64
C THR A 215 -7.68 -6.90 1.35
N ASP A 216 -6.85 -6.28 0.51
CA ASP A 216 -7.02 -4.89 0.10
C ASP A 216 -8.23 -4.75 -0.84
N GLU A 217 -9.26 -4.03 -0.39
CA GLU A 217 -10.47 -3.79 -1.17
C GLU A 217 -10.39 -2.51 -2.01
N ARG A 218 -9.45 -1.61 -1.71
CA ARG A 218 -9.19 -0.38 -2.46
C ARG A 218 -8.35 -0.67 -3.69
N ASN A 219 -7.20 -1.34 -3.53
CA ASN A 219 -6.34 -1.80 -4.61
C ASN A 219 -6.40 -3.33 -4.74
N SER A 220 -7.54 -3.83 -5.23
CA SER A 220 -7.77 -5.25 -5.37
C SER A 220 -6.78 -5.94 -6.33
N PHE A 221 -6.23 -7.07 -5.90
CA PHE A 221 -5.38 -7.93 -6.74
C PHE A 221 -6.05 -8.37 -8.06
N LEU A 222 -7.38 -8.45 -8.11
CA LEU A 222 -8.12 -8.76 -9.35
C LEU A 222 -8.00 -7.61 -10.35
N ALA A 223 -8.19 -6.37 -9.89
CA ALA A 223 -8.07 -5.19 -10.73
C ALA A 223 -6.63 -5.00 -11.23
N ALA A 224 -5.64 -5.23 -10.37
CA ALA A 224 -4.24 -5.25 -10.79
C ALA A 224 -3.95 -6.33 -11.85
N SER A 225 -4.55 -7.51 -11.69
CA SER A 225 -4.43 -8.61 -12.65
C SER A 225 -5.05 -8.27 -14.01
N ASP A 226 -6.22 -7.63 -14.03
CA ASP A 226 -6.88 -7.18 -15.26
C ASP A 226 -6.11 -6.03 -15.92
N PHE A 227 -5.59 -5.08 -15.13
CA PHE A 227 -4.74 -3.99 -15.60
C PHE A 227 -3.47 -4.50 -16.28
N VAL A 228 -2.71 -5.38 -15.64
CA VAL A 228 -1.47 -5.91 -16.23
C VAL A 228 -1.74 -6.66 -17.54
N ARG A 229 -2.86 -7.39 -17.63
CA ARG A 229 -3.27 -8.05 -18.87
C ARG A 229 -3.70 -7.08 -19.96
N SER A 230 -4.25 -5.90 -19.60
CA SER A 230 -4.63 -4.87 -20.57
C SER A 230 -3.42 -4.14 -21.19
N LEU A 231 -2.24 -4.19 -20.54
CA LEU A 231 -0.99 -3.64 -21.09
C LEU A 231 -0.52 -4.37 -22.36
N ASN A 232 -1.13 -5.51 -22.71
CA ASN A 232 -0.80 -6.31 -23.89
C ASN A 232 0.70 -6.67 -23.98
N LEU A 233 1.33 -6.85 -22.81
CA LEU A 233 2.62 -7.51 -22.69
C LEU A 233 2.47 -8.96 -23.19
N GLN A 234 3.56 -9.59 -23.63
CA GLN A 234 3.50 -11.01 -24.01
C GLN A 234 2.83 -11.83 -22.89
N GLN A 235 2.07 -12.86 -23.29
CA GLN A 235 1.36 -13.74 -22.37
C GLN A 235 2.28 -14.19 -21.22
N PRO A 236 1.74 -14.38 -20.01
CA PRO A 236 2.55 -14.73 -18.86
C PRO A 236 3.37 -15.99 -19.16
N ILE A 237 4.58 -16.05 -18.59
CA ILE A 237 5.55 -17.13 -18.85
C ILE A 237 4.96 -18.53 -18.51
N SER A 238 3.91 -18.57 -17.68
CA SER A 238 3.16 -19.77 -17.32
C SER A 238 1.65 -19.54 -17.36
N ASN A 239 0.90 -20.55 -17.85
CA ASN A 239 -0.57 -20.59 -17.78
C ASN A 239 -1.08 -20.98 -16.37
N GLU A 240 -0.26 -21.64 -15.55
CA GLU A 240 -0.55 -21.89 -14.15
C GLU A 240 -0.06 -20.69 -13.32
N ARG A 241 -0.89 -20.15 -12.42
CA ARG A 241 -0.51 -19.11 -11.45
C ARG A 241 0.37 -19.77 -10.37
N PRO A 242 1.70 -19.61 -10.41
CA PRO A 242 2.56 -20.31 -9.47
C PRO A 242 2.39 -19.72 -8.07
N VAL A 243 2.51 -20.59 -7.08
CA VAL A 243 2.39 -20.23 -5.66
C VAL A 243 3.78 -19.95 -5.11
N TRP A 244 3.93 -18.84 -4.41
CA TRP A 244 5.12 -18.59 -3.59
C TRP A 244 4.81 -18.88 -2.12
N LYS A 245 5.83 -19.33 -1.39
CA LYS A 245 5.68 -19.78 0.00
C LYS A 245 6.52 -18.93 0.93
N PHE A 246 5.99 -18.66 2.11
CA PHE A 246 6.68 -18.00 3.20
C PHE A 246 6.88 -18.98 4.35
N ARG A 247 8.02 -18.88 5.04
CA ARG A 247 8.34 -19.69 6.21
C ARG A 247 8.97 -18.81 7.28
N LYS A 248 8.38 -18.82 8.47
CA LYS A 248 9.00 -18.34 9.71
C LYS A 248 9.69 -19.53 10.40
N ASP A 249 10.83 -19.32 11.04
CA ASP A 249 11.74 -20.39 11.49
C ASP A 249 11.05 -21.54 12.23
N ASP A 250 10.19 -21.21 13.19
CA ASP A 250 9.46 -22.16 14.04
C ASP A 250 8.21 -22.77 13.37
N PHE A 251 7.91 -22.39 12.13
CA PHE A 251 6.69 -22.77 11.43
C PHE A 251 6.98 -23.49 10.09
N LEU A 252 6.00 -24.24 9.62
CA LEU A 252 5.99 -24.82 8.28
C LEU A 252 5.82 -23.74 7.21
N ALA A 253 6.31 -24.02 6.00
CA ALA A 253 6.11 -23.13 4.86
C ALA A 253 4.62 -23.08 4.49
N MET A 254 4.06 -21.86 4.46
CA MET A 254 2.67 -21.60 4.09
C MET A 254 2.61 -20.91 2.73
N THR A 255 1.47 -21.04 2.04
CA THR A 255 1.19 -20.25 0.84
C THR A 255 1.17 -18.78 1.21
N ALA A 256 2.05 -18.00 0.57
CA ALA A 256 2.16 -16.57 0.78
C ALA A 256 1.46 -15.77 -0.32
N GLY A 257 1.04 -16.42 -1.41
CA GLY A 257 0.23 -15.86 -2.47
C GLY A 257 0.59 -16.44 -3.83
N PHE A 258 0.28 -15.71 -4.88
CA PHE A 258 0.53 -16.08 -6.27
C PHE A 258 1.37 -15.01 -6.95
N TYR A 259 2.07 -15.37 -8.01
CA TYR A 259 2.74 -14.38 -8.85
C TYR A 259 2.55 -14.68 -10.33
N GLU A 260 2.67 -13.68 -11.17
CA GLU A 260 2.66 -13.79 -12.63
C GLU A 260 3.78 -12.90 -13.18
N THR A 261 4.60 -13.44 -14.08
CA THR A 261 5.66 -12.66 -14.74
C THR A 261 5.29 -12.44 -16.19
N PHE A 262 5.28 -11.18 -16.58
CA PHE A 262 5.10 -10.69 -17.93
C PHE A 262 6.42 -10.10 -18.41
N GLN A 263 6.87 -10.48 -19.59
CA GLN A 263 8.18 -10.04 -20.08
C GLN A 263 8.16 -9.80 -21.59
N ASN A 264 8.90 -8.80 -22.02
CA ASN A 264 9.36 -8.66 -23.40
C ASN A 264 10.90 -8.46 -23.42
N ASN A 265 11.47 -8.09 -24.56
CA ASN A 265 12.93 -8.01 -24.73
C ASN A 265 13.65 -7.06 -23.75
N SER A 266 12.99 -6.00 -23.27
CA SER A 266 13.62 -4.99 -22.39
C SER A 266 12.83 -4.69 -21.11
N PHE A 267 11.60 -5.19 -20.99
CA PHE A 267 10.71 -4.89 -19.88
C PHE A 267 10.23 -6.17 -19.21
N GLN A 268 10.37 -6.25 -17.88
CA GLN A 268 9.79 -7.31 -17.06
C GLN A 268 8.86 -6.70 -16.02
N LEU A 269 7.65 -7.23 -15.92
CA LEU A 269 6.66 -6.89 -14.89
C LEU A 269 6.27 -8.16 -14.14
N ASP A 270 6.61 -8.18 -12.85
CA ASP A 270 6.17 -9.20 -11.91
C ASP A 270 4.92 -8.68 -11.18
N LEU A 271 3.80 -9.38 -11.31
CA LEU A 271 2.58 -9.17 -10.53
C LEU A 271 2.57 -10.15 -9.36
N LEU A 272 2.38 -9.68 -8.14
CA LEU A 272 2.40 -10.47 -6.92
C LEU A 272 1.13 -10.26 -6.10
N THR A 273 0.57 -11.34 -5.55
CA THR A 273 -0.43 -11.27 -4.49
C THR A 273 0.18 -11.71 -3.18
N ILE A 274 -0.28 -11.09 -2.09
CA ILE A 274 0.13 -11.44 -0.73
C ILE A 274 -1.08 -11.91 0.07
N ALA A 275 -1.05 -13.18 0.46
CA ALA A 275 -2.07 -13.80 1.28
C ALA A 275 -2.10 -13.15 2.67
N GLY A 276 -3.27 -12.63 3.08
CA GLY A 276 -3.44 -11.89 4.32
C GLY A 276 -2.83 -10.48 4.30
N GLY A 277 -2.35 -10.01 3.14
CA GLY A 277 -1.90 -8.63 3.00
C GLY A 277 -3.09 -7.70 2.81
N ASP A 278 -3.01 -6.52 3.40
CA ASP A 278 -3.92 -5.39 3.21
C ASP A 278 -3.27 -4.30 2.34
N HIS A 279 -3.77 -3.05 2.41
CA HIS A 279 -3.25 -1.91 1.66
C HIS A 279 -1.79 -1.59 2.00
N ASP A 280 -1.48 -1.69 3.30
CA ASP A 280 -0.18 -1.35 3.86
C ASP A 280 0.87 -2.44 3.54
N ALA A 281 2.11 -2.05 3.24
CA ALA A 281 3.21 -2.98 2.96
C ALA A 281 3.80 -3.65 4.23
N TYR A 282 2.95 -3.96 5.21
CA TYR A 282 3.28 -4.40 6.56
C TYR A 282 3.64 -5.90 6.69
N SER A 283 3.38 -6.71 5.67
CA SER A 283 3.39 -8.17 5.85
C SER A 283 4.79 -8.78 5.65
N ALA A 284 5.20 -9.72 6.53
CA ALA A 284 6.46 -10.49 6.41
C ALA A 284 6.75 -10.99 4.97
N PRO A 285 5.73 -11.49 4.25
CA PRO A 285 5.93 -11.96 2.89
C PRO A 285 6.41 -10.88 1.90
N THR A 286 6.07 -9.59 2.08
CA THR A 286 6.62 -8.51 1.23
C THR A 286 8.14 -8.54 1.30
N SER A 287 8.72 -8.47 2.50
CA SER A 287 10.16 -8.42 2.71
C SER A 287 10.92 -9.58 2.05
N VAL A 288 10.37 -10.80 2.13
CA VAL A 288 10.96 -11.99 1.52
C VAL A 288 10.90 -11.91 0.01
N PHE A 289 9.77 -11.51 -0.57
CA PHE A 289 9.69 -11.35 -2.02
C PHE A 289 10.60 -10.22 -2.53
N PHE A 290 10.72 -9.11 -1.80
CA PHE A 290 11.66 -8.03 -2.10
C PHE A 290 13.11 -8.55 -2.19
N THR A 291 13.55 -9.40 -1.25
CA THR A 291 14.88 -10.01 -1.35
C THR A 291 15.07 -10.88 -2.61
N HIS A 292 14.02 -11.53 -3.10
CA HIS A 292 14.06 -12.32 -4.34
C HIS A 292 14.02 -11.45 -5.59
N PHE A 293 13.26 -10.34 -5.55
CA PHE A 293 13.16 -9.39 -6.65
C PHE A 293 14.52 -8.74 -6.97
N PHE A 294 15.29 -8.41 -5.94
CA PHE A 294 16.65 -7.86 -6.06
C PHE A 294 17.71 -8.91 -6.43
N GLY A 295 17.38 -10.21 -6.32
CA GLY A 295 18.19 -11.34 -6.77
C GLY A 295 19.44 -11.63 -5.91
N PRO A 296 19.99 -12.86 -5.96
CA PRO A 296 21.24 -13.17 -5.31
C PRO A 296 22.40 -12.65 -6.17
N LYS A 297 23.11 -11.62 -5.68
CA LYS A 297 24.37 -11.06 -6.22
C LYS A 297 24.23 -10.16 -7.45
N THR A 298 23.85 -8.90 -7.25
CA THR A 298 24.26 -7.84 -8.18
C THR A 298 25.78 -7.64 -8.03
N LYS A 299 26.53 -8.04 -9.07
CA LYS A 299 27.98 -7.88 -9.12
C LYS A 299 28.34 -6.40 -9.15
N VAL A 300 29.11 -6.02 -8.13
CA VAL A 300 29.77 -4.73 -7.95
C VAL A 300 30.64 -4.40 -9.16
N PHE A 301 30.49 -3.17 -9.69
CA PHE A 301 31.51 -2.50 -10.48
C PHE A 301 31.86 -1.16 -9.80
N LEU A 302 33.15 -0.97 -9.53
CA LEU A 302 33.84 0.26 -9.11
C LEU A 302 34.74 0.72 -10.30
N PRO A 303 35.39 1.90 -10.29
CA PRO A 303 35.14 3.17 -9.59
C PRO A 303 35.14 4.39 -10.55
N LEU A 304 34.82 5.59 -10.06
CA LEU A 304 35.58 6.83 -10.32
C LEU A 304 35.11 7.99 -9.43
N ALA A 305 36.08 8.68 -8.84
CA ALA A 305 35.91 9.87 -8.03
C ALA A 305 35.86 11.14 -8.90
N THR A 306 35.09 12.16 -8.48
CA THR A 306 35.55 13.55 -8.25
C THR A 306 34.39 14.47 -7.84
N SER A 307 34.43 14.98 -6.60
CA SER A 307 34.53 16.40 -6.24
C SER A 307 33.68 17.44 -7.00
N LEU A 308 32.63 18.00 -6.36
CA LEU A 308 32.54 19.35 -5.74
C LEU A 308 31.14 19.99 -5.81
N THR A 309 30.65 20.35 -4.62
CA THR A 309 29.80 21.50 -4.24
C THR A 309 28.80 22.06 -5.25
N ARG A 310 27.50 21.97 -4.92
CA ARG A 310 26.51 22.92 -5.42
C ARG A 310 26.17 23.95 -4.34
N LYS A 311 26.40 25.23 -4.68
CA LYS A 311 25.97 26.41 -3.94
C LYS A 311 24.44 26.51 -3.99
N GLU A 312 23.85 26.89 -2.87
CA GLU A 312 22.43 27.22 -2.64
C GLU A 312 21.89 28.38 -3.52
N ALA A 313 22.65 28.89 -4.49
CA ALA A 313 22.41 30.18 -5.14
C ALA A 313 21.54 30.15 -6.41
N ASP A 314 21.14 28.98 -6.91
CA ASP A 314 20.42 28.86 -8.20
C ASP A 314 18.97 28.33 -8.10
N ARG A 315 18.34 28.30 -6.91
CA ARG A 315 16.96 27.80 -6.79
C ARG A 315 15.93 28.92 -6.62
N ILE A 316 15.20 29.19 -7.71
CA ILE A 316 13.84 29.74 -7.69
C ILE A 316 12.87 28.60 -7.28
N ASN A 317 13.14 27.89 -6.19
CA ASN A 317 12.18 26.94 -5.64
C ASN A 317 12.07 27.17 -4.13
N SER A 318 10.87 27.50 -3.66
CA SER A 318 10.57 27.75 -2.25
C SER A 318 10.10 26.51 -1.50
N ASN A 319 10.16 25.35 -2.16
CA ASN A 319 9.68 24.08 -1.65
C ASN A 319 10.83 23.32 -0.99
N TYR A 320 10.61 22.87 0.24
CA TYR A 320 11.57 22.12 1.05
C TYR A 320 10.95 20.77 1.37
N LEU A 321 11.52 19.70 0.81
CA LEU A 321 11.08 18.34 1.09
C LEU A 321 11.93 17.72 2.20
N HIS A 322 11.28 17.27 3.26
CA HIS A 322 11.92 16.53 4.32
C HIS A 322 12.11 15.06 3.88
N TYR A 323 13.24 14.48 4.28
CA TYR A 323 13.52 13.07 4.05
C TYR A 323 14.16 12.44 5.27
N TRP A 324 14.00 11.12 5.40
CA TRP A 324 14.76 10.31 6.35
C TRP A 324 15.43 9.16 5.61
N LEU A 325 16.76 9.17 5.56
CA LEU A 325 17.56 8.05 5.06
C LEU A 325 17.84 7.07 6.20
N VAL A 326 17.47 5.80 5.99
CA VAL A 326 17.84 4.69 6.86
C VAL A 326 18.83 3.81 6.09
N GLU A 327 20.08 3.76 6.55
CA GLU A 327 21.12 2.98 5.88
C GLU A 327 20.93 1.46 6.05
N SER A 328 21.53 0.70 5.14
CA SER A 328 21.49 -0.76 5.17
C SER A 328 22.17 -1.31 6.43
N GLN A 329 21.55 -2.32 7.05
CA GLN A 329 22.15 -3.12 8.13
C GLN A 329 23.16 -4.16 7.59
N GLY A 330 23.20 -4.34 6.26
CA GLY A 330 24.16 -5.19 5.57
C GLY A 330 25.48 -4.46 5.29
N LYS A 331 25.62 -3.96 4.05
CA LYS A 331 26.79 -3.19 3.58
C LYS A 331 26.33 -1.83 3.06
N PRO A 332 26.13 -0.84 3.93
CA PRO A 332 25.52 0.43 3.55
C PRO A 332 26.25 1.14 2.42
N GLU A 333 27.57 0.99 2.29
CA GLU A 333 28.39 1.52 1.19
C GLU A 333 28.18 0.88 -0.20
N THR A 334 27.67 -0.36 -0.28
CA THR A 334 27.52 -1.07 -1.57
C THR A 334 26.09 -1.52 -1.86
N ASP A 335 25.26 -1.61 -0.83
CA ASP A 335 23.88 -2.04 -0.98
C ASP A 335 23.06 -1.01 -1.76
N PRO A 336 21.98 -1.45 -2.43
CA PRO A 336 21.12 -0.59 -3.23
C PRO A 336 20.58 0.62 -2.45
N LEU A 337 20.15 1.64 -3.20
CA LEU A 337 19.32 2.72 -2.69
C LEU A 337 17.87 2.52 -3.16
N ILE A 338 16.93 2.54 -2.22
CA ILE A 338 15.50 2.52 -2.48
C ILE A 338 14.93 3.88 -2.09
N LEU A 339 14.29 4.58 -3.02
CA LEU A 339 13.43 5.71 -2.71
C LEU A 339 12.02 5.19 -2.38
N TRP A 340 11.47 5.60 -1.24
CA TRP A 340 10.13 5.26 -0.81
C TRP A 340 9.22 6.48 -0.76
N PHE A 341 8.06 6.36 -1.41
CA PHE A 341 6.95 7.31 -1.30
C PHE A 341 5.72 6.67 -0.65
N GLY A 342 5.12 7.35 0.30
CA GLY A 342 3.73 7.08 0.68
C GLY A 342 2.75 7.50 -0.43
N GLY A 343 1.45 7.42 -0.11
CA GLY A 343 0.37 7.79 -1.03
C GLY A 343 -0.47 9.00 -0.57
N GLY A 344 -1.79 8.80 -0.49
CA GLY A 344 -2.77 9.85 -0.23
C GLY A 344 -3.58 10.19 -1.49
N PRO A 345 -3.27 11.27 -2.24
CA PRO A 345 -2.06 12.11 -2.22
C PRO A 345 -1.91 13.00 -0.98
N GLY A 346 -0.66 13.29 -0.57
CA GLY A 346 -0.38 14.20 0.54
C GLY A 346 -0.03 13.52 1.87
N CYS A 347 0.03 12.19 1.90
CA CYS A 347 0.42 11.46 3.09
C CYS A 347 1.95 11.36 3.18
N SER A 348 2.46 11.50 4.39
CA SER A 348 3.86 11.43 4.73
C SER A 348 4.40 10.01 4.55
N SER A 349 5.52 9.90 3.83
CA SER A 349 6.30 8.67 3.72
C SER A 349 6.86 8.16 5.05
N LEU A 350 6.86 8.98 6.11
CA LEU A 350 7.23 8.55 7.45
C LEU A 350 6.16 7.68 8.12
N GLY A 351 4.93 7.67 7.58
CA GLY A 351 3.93 6.63 7.86
C GLY A 351 4.56 5.27 7.59
N GLY A 352 4.92 4.98 6.34
CA GLY A 352 5.54 3.71 5.99
C GLY A 352 6.86 3.39 6.68
N LEU A 353 7.63 4.40 7.08
CA LEU A 353 8.81 4.20 7.93
C LEU A 353 8.43 3.54 9.26
N LEU A 354 7.40 4.05 9.95
CA LEU A 354 7.03 3.54 11.28
C LEU A 354 5.95 2.48 11.28
N THR A 355 5.17 2.34 10.21
CA THR A 355 4.02 1.45 10.19
C THR A 355 4.13 0.32 9.18
N GLU A 356 5.11 0.33 8.29
CA GLU A 356 5.22 -0.67 7.21
C GLU A 356 6.59 -1.35 7.17
N ASN A 357 7.56 -0.69 6.52
CA ASN A 357 8.79 -1.34 6.04
C ASN A 357 10.08 -0.76 6.65
N GLY A 358 9.98 0.28 7.48
CA GLY A 358 11.14 0.84 8.17
C GLY A 358 11.62 0.00 9.35
N PRO A 359 12.76 0.40 9.95
CA PRO A 359 13.51 -0.41 10.91
C PRO A 359 12.80 -0.61 12.25
N PHE A 360 11.81 0.23 12.56
CA PHE A 360 11.14 0.23 13.84
C PHE A 360 9.65 0.54 13.72
N HIS A 361 8.87 -0.01 14.63
CA HIS A 361 7.46 0.29 14.80
C HIS A 361 7.20 0.93 16.17
N PRO A 362 6.15 1.76 16.31
CA PRO A 362 5.82 2.36 17.60
C PRO A 362 5.21 1.33 18.55
N ASN A 363 5.64 1.36 19.80
CA ASN A 363 4.98 0.63 20.88
C ASN A 363 3.63 1.30 21.23
N SER A 364 2.77 0.56 21.92
CA SER A 364 1.46 1.02 22.37
C SER A 364 1.49 2.25 23.31
N ASP A 365 2.67 2.61 23.83
CA ASP A 365 2.86 3.83 24.63
C ASP A 365 2.96 5.10 23.77
N GLY A 366 3.06 4.96 22.44
CA GLY A 366 3.25 6.04 21.47
C GLY A 366 4.57 6.81 21.63
N LYS A 367 5.51 6.29 22.41
CA LYS A 367 6.74 7.00 22.84
C LYS A 367 8.00 6.21 22.55
N THR A 368 7.95 4.89 22.67
CA THR A 368 9.08 4.01 22.40
C THR A 368 8.86 3.25 21.11
N LEU A 369 9.95 2.77 20.53
CA LEU A 369 9.94 1.98 19.31
C LEU A 369 10.46 0.57 19.58
N PHE A 370 10.05 -0.39 18.77
CA PHE A 370 10.57 -1.76 18.76
C PHE A 370 11.03 -2.15 17.36
N GLU A 371 12.00 -3.06 17.27
CA GLU A 371 12.63 -3.45 16.01
C GLU A 371 11.67 -4.18 15.06
N ASN A 372 11.73 -3.81 13.77
CA ASN A 372 11.16 -4.55 12.67
C ASN A 372 12.20 -5.52 12.07
N ASN A 373 12.03 -6.81 12.34
CA ASN A 373 12.94 -7.85 11.86
C ASN A 373 12.90 -8.07 10.33
N PHE A 374 11.90 -7.50 9.66
CA PHE A 374 11.67 -7.64 8.22
C PHE A 374 11.79 -6.29 7.48
N SER A 375 12.40 -5.29 8.13
CA SER A 375 12.61 -3.99 7.51
C SER A 375 13.39 -4.11 6.21
N TRP A 376 13.02 -3.30 5.22
CA TRP A 376 13.73 -3.24 3.95
C TRP A 376 15.17 -2.77 4.13
N ASN A 377 15.46 -2.02 5.20
CA ASN A 377 16.82 -1.59 5.49
C ASN A 377 17.75 -2.74 5.92
N LYS A 378 17.25 -3.99 6.06
CA LYS A 378 18.09 -5.17 6.27
C LYS A 378 18.99 -5.47 5.06
N ILE A 379 18.62 -5.03 3.85
CA ILE A 379 19.34 -5.34 2.60
C ILE A 379 19.56 -4.15 1.66
N ALA A 380 19.08 -2.95 2.04
CA ALA A 380 19.17 -1.76 1.21
C ALA A 380 19.24 -0.49 2.07
N ASN A 381 19.70 0.59 1.47
CA ASN A 381 19.53 1.93 2.04
C ASN A 381 18.16 2.43 1.59
N VAL A 382 17.32 2.90 2.52
CA VAL A 382 15.94 3.33 2.20
C VAL A 382 15.78 4.81 2.51
N LEU A 383 15.44 5.59 1.50
CA LEU A 383 15.20 7.02 1.56
C LEU A 383 13.69 7.28 1.58
N TYR A 384 13.14 7.62 2.74
CA TYR A 384 11.75 8.00 2.89
C TYR A 384 11.60 9.49 2.58
N LEU A 385 11.04 9.84 1.42
CA LEU A 385 10.89 11.22 0.97
C LEU A 385 9.45 11.70 1.18
N GLU A 386 9.23 12.70 2.03
CA GLU A 386 7.89 13.25 2.26
C GLU A 386 7.48 14.19 1.12
N SER A 387 6.52 13.74 0.31
CA SER A 387 6.06 14.45 -0.88
C SER A 387 4.55 14.31 -1.05
N PRO A 388 3.84 15.32 -1.60
CA PRO A 388 4.30 16.65 -2.04
C PRO A 388 4.74 17.58 -0.89
N ARG A 389 5.19 18.79 -1.24
CA ARG A 389 5.39 19.86 -0.25
C ARG A 389 4.15 20.01 0.64
N GLY A 390 4.31 20.17 1.94
CA GLY A 390 3.20 20.19 2.89
C GLY A 390 2.81 18.83 3.48
N ALA A 391 3.25 17.71 2.90
CA ALA A 391 3.14 16.39 3.52
C ALA A 391 4.12 16.29 4.70
N GLY A 392 3.63 15.86 5.87
CA GLY A 392 4.45 15.72 7.08
C GLY A 392 5.26 16.96 7.43
N PHE A 393 6.60 16.85 7.41
CA PHE A 393 7.52 17.96 7.70
C PHE A 393 8.01 18.72 6.46
N SER A 394 7.58 18.35 5.26
CA SER A 394 7.82 19.13 4.04
C SER A 394 7.01 20.42 4.04
N TYR A 395 7.55 21.51 3.52
CA TYR A 395 6.89 22.82 3.53
C TYR A 395 7.28 23.73 2.36
N GLN A 396 6.61 24.86 2.26
CA GLN A 396 6.86 25.91 1.28
C GLN A 396 7.08 27.25 1.97
N ASP A 397 8.08 28.02 1.52
CA ASP A 397 8.21 29.43 1.88
C ASP A 397 7.37 30.29 0.91
N LEU A 398 6.18 30.66 1.37
CA LEU A 398 5.23 31.46 0.61
C LEU A 398 5.70 32.89 0.34
N LYS A 399 6.75 33.37 1.03
CA LYS A 399 7.36 34.68 0.75
C LYS A 399 8.20 34.66 -0.52
N ILE A 400 8.73 33.50 -0.88
CA ILE A 400 9.58 33.31 -2.07
C ILE A 400 8.72 32.92 -3.28
N ASN A 401 7.76 32.02 -3.10
CA ASN A 401 6.79 31.66 -4.14
C ASN A 401 5.41 31.41 -3.50
N ALA A 402 4.43 32.20 -3.94
CA ALA A 402 3.06 32.21 -3.41
C ALA A 402 2.13 31.18 -4.10
N ASP A 403 2.62 30.38 -5.05
CA ASP A 403 1.84 29.34 -5.72
C ASP A 403 1.52 28.17 -4.75
N THR A 404 0.27 28.14 -4.31
CA THR A 404 -0.29 27.13 -3.39
C THR A 404 -0.92 25.95 -4.11
N GLY A 405 -0.91 25.90 -5.44
CA GLY A 405 -1.57 24.82 -6.20
C GLY A 405 -0.74 23.53 -6.21
N TYR A 406 -1.40 22.38 -6.08
CA TYR A 406 -0.80 21.06 -6.14
C TYR A 406 -1.18 20.35 -7.43
N SER A 407 -0.27 19.58 -8.03
CA SER A 407 -0.57 18.74 -9.20
C SER A 407 0.52 17.69 -9.38
N ASP A 408 0.23 16.63 -10.13
CA ASP A 408 1.21 15.60 -10.44
C ASP A 408 2.49 16.17 -11.06
N ASN A 409 2.36 17.08 -12.03
CA ASN A 409 3.52 17.71 -12.67
C ASN A 409 4.37 18.52 -11.69
N LYS A 410 3.74 19.23 -10.75
CA LYS A 410 4.47 20.01 -9.73
C LYS A 410 5.16 19.09 -8.74
N THR A 411 4.46 18.07 -8.26
CA THR A 411 5.00 17.05 -7.35
C THR A 411 6.19 16.32 -7.99
N LEU A 412 6.06 15.90 -9.25
CA LEU A 412 7.13 15.28 -10.03
C LEU A 412 8.36 16.20 -10.13
N THR A 413 8.14 17.48 -10.47
CA THR A 413 9.23 18.47 -10.58
C THR A 413 9.93 18.65 -9.24
N ASP A 414 9.18 18.79 -8.14
CA ASP A 414 9.72 18.92 -6.79
C ASP A 414 10.52 17.66 -6.38
N ASN A 415 9.99 16.46 -6.67
CA ASN A 415 10.66 15.19 -6.39
C ASN A 415 11.99 15.04 -7.16
N TYR A 416 11.97 15.32 -8.47
CA TYR A 416 13.17 15.28 -9.32
C TYR A 416 14.26 16.24 -8.81
N LEU A 417 13.86 17.46 -8.45
CA LEU A 417 14.78 18.46 -7.90
C LEU A 417 15.31 18.07 -6.53
N ALA A 418 14.49 17.46 -5.66
CA ALA A 418 14.93 16.97 -4.36
C ALA A 418 15.93 15.81 -4.50
N LEU A 419 15.69 14.87 -5.42
CA LEU A 419 16.64 13.78 -5.70
C LEU A 419 17.95 14.29 -6.30
N THR A 420 17.88 15.28 -7.18
CA THR A 420 19.08 15.93 -7.73
C THR A 420 19.94 16.56 -6.63
N ASP A 421 19.30 17.20 -5.64
CA ASP A 421 20.01 17.73 -4.47
C ASP A 421 20.55 16.64 -3.56
N PHE A 422 19.76 15.59 -3.32
CA PHE A 422 20.18 14.45 -2.51
C PHE A 422 21.47 13.81 -3.08
N PHE A 423 21.50 13.49 -4.37
CA PHE A 423 22.70 12.91 -4.99
C PHE A 423 23.86 13.90 -5.08
N SER A 424 23.59 15.21 -5.10
CA SER A 424 24.64 16.24 -5.02
C SER A 424 25.25 16.32 -3.61
N ALA A 425 24.43 16.16 -2.57
CA ALA A 425 24.85 16.19 -1.17
C ALA A 425 25.51 14.88 -0.73
N TYR A 426 25.05 13.74 -1.25
CA TYR A 426 25.53 12.39 -0.92
C TYR A 426 26.00 11.65 -2.19
N PRO A 427 27.12 12.08 -2.80
CA PRO A 427 27.65 11.50 -4.03
C PRO A 427 28.01 10.01 -3.89
N GLU A 428 28.23 9.51 -2.68
CA GLU A 428 28.48 8.09 -2.39
C GLU A 428 27.33 7.14 -2.75
N TYR A 429 26.11 7.68 -2.93
CA TYR A 429 24.94 6.92 -3.40
C TYR A 429 24.80 6.92 -4.93
N GLN A 430 25.59 7.72 -5.65
CA GLN A 430 25.59 7.71 -7.12
C GLN A 430 26.15 6.37 -7.64
N ASN A 431 25.66 5.95 -8.81
CA ASN A 431 26.06 4.71 -9.50
C ASN A 431 25.75 3.39 -8.75
N ARG A 432 24.89 3.44 -7.72
CA ARG A 432 24.35 2.24 -7.07
C ARG A 432 23.11 1.73 -7.82
N PRO A 433 22.74 0.44 -7.66
CA PRO A 433 21.40 0.00 -8.01
C PRO A 433 20.38 0.89 -7.30
N PHE A 434 19.53 1.54 -8.09
CA PHE A 434 18.55 2.50 -7.61
C PHE A 434 17.16 1.99 -7.95
N TYR A 435 16.30 1.94 -6.94
CA TYR A 435 14.92 1.51 -7.07
C TYR A 435 14.01 2.59 -6.52
N VAL A 436 12.84 2.73 -7.14
CA VAL A 436 11.80 3.65 -6.71
C VAL A 436 10.59 2.80 -6.35
N ALA A 437 10.09 2.95 -5.14
CA ALA A 437 8.99 2.18 -4.58
C ALA A 437 7.97 3.11 -3.93
N SER A 438 6.71 2.69 -3.93
CA SER A 438 5.64 3.47 -3.34
C SER A 438 4.43 2.61 -2.99
N GLU A 439 3.51 3.22 -2.26
CA GLU A 439 2.20 2.67 -1.95
C GLU A 439 1.08 3.59 -2.48
N SER A 440 -0.06 2.98 -2.84
CA SER A 440 -1.30 3.71 -3.15
C SER A 440 -1.11 4.76 -4.25
N TYR A 441 -1.60 6.00 -4.05
CA TYR A 441 -1.41 7.10 -5.02
C TYR A 441 0.06 7.40 -5.34
N GLY A 442 1.01 6.99 -4.47
CA GLY A 442 2.44 7.09 -4.73
C GLY A 442 2.88 6.36 -6.00
N GLY A 443 2.08 5.39 -6.49
CA GLY A 443 2.32 4.75 -7.79
C GLY A 443 2.32 5.74 -8.95
N ILE A 444 1.57 6.84 -8.87
CA ILE A 444 1.64 7.94 -9.84
C ILE A 444 3.01 8.63 -9.76
N TYR A 445 3.52 8.87 -8.56
CA TYR A 445 4.81 9.55 -8.34
C TYR A 445 6.01 8.74 -8.83
N VAL A 446 5.92 7.41 -8.81
CA VAL A 446 6.99 6.50 -9.24
C VAL A 446 7.05 6.36 -10.76
N LEU A 447 5.90 6.36 -11.41
CA LEU A 447 5.78 6.02 -12.84
C LEU A 447 5.87 7.24 -13.76
N ALA A 448 5.41 8.41 -13.29
CA ALA A 448 5.61 9.69 -13.99
C ALA A 448 7.04 10.18 -13.84
#